data_AF-A0A0J9T0H1-F1
#
_entry.id   AF-A0A0J9T0H1-F1
#
_cell.length_a   1.000
_cell.length_b   1.000
_cell.length_c   1.000
_cell.angle_alpha   90.00
_cell.angle_beta   90.00
_cell.angle_gamma   90.00
#
_symmetry.space_group_name_H-M   'P 1'
#
loop_
_entity.id
_entity.type
_entity.pdbx_description
1 polymer ?
#
loop_
_entity_poly.entity_id
_entity_poly.type
_entity_poly.pdbx_seq_one_letter_code
_entity_poly.pdbx_strand_id
1 'polypeptide(L)'
;MTFSENSSAQDICKEFTLLHESISEHSAIVNPKDKKFSPGDCDFLNYWLNDKLRKNVKDGDKIDVKGFYNEIRKNKESKISANEDLENYMYNIDPEILNNMELLYDLYDNDRKILNMLLNPDESKEDNNPCSFYTQNCHEKYDEAINRCYGIYDEFYKALKDFKSSYNYTIVQGEEDRYNCRGNINFLLPEYDPVLQREKTKIMLIQGSTSFLMLILTFPLIYKVKKIILIKD
;
A
#
# COMPACT_ATOMS: atom_id res chain seq x y z
N MET A 1 -10.45 8.07 21.42
CA MET A 1 -9.30 8.70 20.73
C MET A 1 -9.51 10.20 20.66
N THR A 2 -8.43 10.99 20.68
CA THR A 2 -8.50 12.45 20.53
C THR A 2 -7.79 12.85 19.23
N PHE A 3 -8.55 13.42 18.30
CA PHE A 3 -8.04 13.85 16.99
C PHE A 3 -7.28 15.17 17.07
N SER A 4 -6.33 15.37 16.16
CA SER A 4 -5.63 16.63 15.96
C SER A 4 -6.59 17.69 15.40
N GLU A 5 -6.27 18.98 15.59
CA GLU A 5 -7.17 20.10 15.22
C GLU A 5 -7.46 20.17 13.72
N ASN A 6 -6.56 19.65 12.87
CA ASN A 6 -6.70 19.65 11.41
C ASN A 6 -7.34 18.37 10.85
N SER A 7 -7.82 17.48 11.73
CA SER A 7 -8.32 16.17 11.33
C SER A 7 -9.68 15.88 11.95
N SER A 8 -10.61 15.35 11.15
CA SER A 8 -11.92 14.93 11.65
C SER A 8 -12.07 13.42 11.54
N ALA A 9 -12.53 12.80 12.63
CA ALA A 9 -13.02 11.42 12.63
C ALA A 9 -14.07 11.19 11.52
N GLN A 10 -14.89 12.21 11.22
CA GLN A 10 -15.92 12.13 10.20
C GLN A 10 -15.31 12.04 8.79
N ASP A 11 -14.21 12.73 8.52
CA ASP A 11 -13.58 12.71 7.20
C ASP A 11 -12.90 11.36 6.95
N ILE A 12 -12.21 10.82 7.96
CA ILE A 12 -11.65 9.45 7.89
C ILE A 12 -12.77 8.42 7.69
N CYS A 13 -13.89 8.55 8.40
CA CYS A 13 -15.06 7.69 8.23
C CYS A 13 -15.61 7.73 6.79
N LYS A 14 -15.78 8.93 6.21
CA LYS A 14 -16.25 9.10 4.83
C LYS A 14 -15.27 8.49 3.82
N GLU A 15 -13.98 8.82 3.95
CA GLU A 15 -12.93 8.27 3.07
C GLU A 15 -12.86 6.74 3.14
N PHE A 16 -12.90 6.17 4.35
CA PHE A 16 -12.89 4.73 4.56
C PHE A 16 -14.12 4.07 3.92
N THR A 17 -15.30 4.67 4.08
CA THR A 17 -16.54 4.14 3.51
C THR A 17 -16.47 4.09 1.98
N LEU A 18 -16.00 5.18 1.35
CA LEU A 18 -15.81 5.23 -0.10
C LEU A 18 -14.77 4.20 -0.58
N LEU A 19 -13.67 4.04 0.16
CA LEU A 19 -12.64 3.05 -0.16
C LEU A 19 -13.21 1.63 -0.09
N HIS A 20 -13.92 1.30 0.99
CA HIS A 20 -14.57 0.01 1.18
C HIS A 20 -15.58 -0.29 0.07
N GLU A 21 -16.44 0.67 -0.28
CA GLU A 21 -17.41 0.53 -1.38
C GLU A 21 -16.69 0.27 -2.71
N SER A 22 -15.64 1.02 -3.01
CA SER A 22 -14.83 0.83 -4.22
C SER A 22 -14.28 -0.60 -4.31
N ILE A 23 -13.69 -1.09 -3.22
CA ILE A 23 -13.15 -2.46 -3.14
C ILE A 23 -14.22 -3.52 -3.29
N SER A 24 -15.37 -3.32 -2.65
CA SER A 24 -16.51 -4.22 -2.76
C SER A 24 -17.05 -4.30 -4.18
N GLU A 25 -17.12 -3.19 -4.91
CA GLU A 25 -17.62 -3.14 -6.28
C GLU A 25 -16.70 -3.89 -7.26
N HIS A 26 -15.39 -3.69 -7.15
CA HIS A 26 -14.44 -4.41 -8.00
C HIS A 26 -14.40 -5.90 -7.67
N SER A 27 -14.46 -6.26 -6.39
CA SER A 27 -14.59 -7.66 -5.97
C SER A 27 -15.82 -8.32 -6.58
N ALA A 28 -16.94 -7.59 -6.68
CA ALA A 28 -18.16 -8.07 -7.34
C ALA A 28 -18.01 -8.24 -8.86
N ILE A 29 -17.14 -7.46 -9.51
CA ILE A 29 -16.83 -7.62 -10.95
C ILE A 29 -15.99 -8.88 -11.17
N VAL A 30 -14.97 -9.11 -10.34
CA VAL A 30 -14.04 -10.25 -10.46
C VAL A 30 -14.71 -11.55 -10.03
N ASN A 31 -15.46 -11.55 -8.93
CA ASN A 31 -16.14 -12.71 -8.35
C ASN A 31 -17.61 -12.38 -8.02
N PRO A 32 -18.52 -12.47 -9.01
CA PRO A 32 -19.92 -12.05 -8.86
C PRO A 32 -20.72 -12.82 -7.80
N LYS A 33 -20.29 -14.03 -7.44
CA LYS A 33 -21.06 -14.95 -6.60
C LYS A 33 -20.96 -14.65 -5.11
N ASP A 34 -19.86 -14.04 -4.65
CA ASP A 34 -19.57 -14.00 -3.21
C ASP A 34 -19.39 -12.60 -2.61
N LYS A 35 -19.22 -11.53 -3.41
CA LYS A 35 -18.98 -10.14 -2.93
C LYS A 35 -18.06 -10.07 -1.69
N LYS A 36 -17.12 -11.00 -1.59
CA LYS A 36 -16.32 -11.22 -0.39
C LYS A 36 -14.96 -10.61 -0.63
N PHE A 37 -14.51 -9.79 0.32
CA PHE A 37 -13.15 -9.31 0.34
C PHE A 37 -12.19 -10.51 0.36
N SER A 38 -11.16 -10.44 -0.48
CA SER A 38 -10.02 -11.32 -0.30
C SER A 38 -9.30 -10.98 1.01
N PRO A 39 -8.50 -11.91 1.57
CA PRO A 39 -7.63 -11.57 2.70
C PRO A 39 -6.78 -10.32 2.43
N GLY A 40 -6.26 -10.17 1.21
CA GLY A 40 -5.47 -9.00 0.82
C GLY A 40 -6.26 -7.68 0.82
N ASP A 41 -7.54 -7.70 0.44
CA ASP A 41 -8.42 -6.54 0.54
C ASP A 41 -8.65 -6.14 2.01
N CYS A 42 -8.87 -7.13 2.87
CA CYS A 42 -9.04 -6.91 4.31
C CYS A 42 -7.77 -6.33 4.96
N ASP A 43 -6.61 -6.91 4.64
CA ASP A 43 -5.32 -6.43 5.15
C ASP A 43 -5.01 -5.01 4.67
N PHE A 44 -5.32 -4.68 3.42
CA PHE A 44 -5.15 -3.33 2.91
C PHE A 44 -6.07 -2.32 3.60
N LEU A 45 -7.34 -2.67 3.84
CA LEU A 45 -8.25 -1.82 4.60
C LEU A 45 -7.75 -1.60 6.03
N ASN A 46 -7.19 -2.64 6.67
CA ASN A 46 -6.59 -2.53 7.99
C ASN A 46 -5.35 -1.60 7.98
N TYR A 47 -4.46 -1.77 7.00
CA TYR A 47 -3.31 -0.88 6.77
C TYR A 47 -3.76 0.57 6.62
N TRP A 48 -4.68 0.84 5.70
CA TRP A 48 -5.12 2.19 5.39
C TRP A 48 -5.70 2.89 6.61
N LEU A 49 -6.51 2.18 7.41
CA LEU A 49 -7.11 2.76 8.61
C LEU A 49 -6.07 3.00 9.72
N ASN A 50 -5.10 2.09 9.88
CA ASN A 50 -3.96 2.31 10.79
C ASN A 50 -3.18 3.57 10.42
N ASP A 51 -2.77 3.70 9.15
CA ASP A 51 -2.03 4.85 8.63
C ASP A 51 -2.77 6.17 8.92
N LYS A 52 -4.05 6.21 8.55
CA LYS A 52 -4.89 7.39 8.73
C LYS A 52 -5.09 7.73 10.20
N LEU A 53 -5.37 6.76 11.06
CA LEU A 53 -5.56 7.03 12.49
C LEU A 53 -4.25 7.53 13.14
N ARG A 54 -3.10 6.92 12.85
CA ARG A 54 -1.82 7.34 13.45
C ARG A 54 -1.39 8.75 13.03
N LYS A 55 -1.66 9.14 11.78
CA LYS A 55 -1.36 10.49 11.28
C LYS A 55 -2.28 11.58 11.84
N ASN A 56 -3.46 11.22 12.35
CA ASN A 56 -4.52 12.16 12.71
C ASN A 56 -4.91 12.15 14.19
N VAL A 57 -4.54 11.14 14.97
CA VAL A 57 -4.76 11.09 16.42
C VAL A 57 -3.57 11.71 17.14
N LYS A 58 -3.82 12.56 18.16
CA LYS A 58 -2.77 13.31 18.89
C LYS A 58 -1.71 12.40 19.53
N ASP A 59 -2.14 11.23 19.97
CA ASP A 59 -1.29 10.19 20.52
C ASP A 59 -1.49 8.94 19.66
N GLY A 60 -0.63 8.78 18.66
CA GLY A 60 -0.72 7.71 17.66
C GLY A 60 -0.61 6.31 18.25
N ASP A 61 -0.07 6.15 19.47
CA ASP A 61 0.01 4.87 20.16
C ASP A 61 -1.30 4.52 20.90
N LYS A 62 -2.21 5.48 21.04
CA LYS A 62 -3.54 5.30 21.65
C LYS A 62 -4.65 5.18 20.61
N ILE A 63 -4.32 4.79 19.38
CA ILE A 63 -5.34 4.48 18.38
C ILE A 63 -6.12 3.22 18.76
N ASP A 64 -7.33 3.10 18.25
CA ASP A 64 -8.17 1.91 18.37
C ASP A 64 -8.84 1.66 17.02
N VAL A 65 -8.15 0.90 16.17
CA VAL A 65 -8.58 0.62 14.79
C VAL A 65 -9.89 -0.15 14.79
N LYS A 66 -9.98 -1.20 15.62
CA LYS A 66 -11.17 -2.04 15.72
C LYS A 66 -12.36 -1.27 16.27
N GLY A 67 -12.16 -0.48 17.32
CA GLY A 67 -13.21 0.38 17.88
C GLY A 67 -13.69 1.41 16.87
N PHE A 68 -12.78 2.06 16.14
CA PHE A 68 -13.15 3.02 15.09
C PHE A 68 -13.96 2.38 13.97
N TYR A 69 -13.50 1.23 13.45
CA TYR A 69 -14.23 0.45 12.44
C TYR A 69 -15.63 0.04 12.94
N ASN A 70 -15.74 -0.35 14.21
CA ASN A 70 -17.02 -0.70 14.82
C ASN A 70 -17.98 0.49 14.91
N GLU A 71 -17.49 1.70 15.16
CA GLU A 71 -18.31 2.92 15.10
C GLU A 71 -18.73 3.27 13.67
N ILE A 72 -17.85 3.07 12.67
CA ILE A 72 -18.24 3.20 11.26
C ILE A 72 -19.41 2.26 10.96
N ARG A 73 -19.29 0.97 11.30
CA ARG A 73 -20.33 -0.05 11.04
C ARG A 73 -21.67 0.26 11.72
N LYS A 74 -21.65 0.86 12.91
CA LYS A 74 -22.89 1.27 13.61
C LYS A 74 -23.58 2.43 12.91
N ASN A 75 -22.86 3.23 12.13
CA ASN A 75 -23.45 4.33 11.38
C ASN A 75 -24.34 3.78 10.26
N LYS A 76 -25.65 4.06 10.36
CA LYS A 76 -26.67 3.67 9.37
C LYS A 76 -26.43 4.26 7.98
N GLU A 77 -25.65 5.32 7.87
CA GLU A 77 -25.25 5.93 6.59
C GLU A 77 -24.13 5.14 5.89
N SER A 78 -23.33 4.38 6.66
CA SER A 78 -22.32 3.51 6.06
C SER A 78 -23.02 2.29 5.45
N LYS A 79 -22.94 2.12 4.13
CA LYS A 79 -23.43 0.90 3.45
C LYS A 79 -22.48 -0.29 3.66
N ILE A 80 -21.61 -0.21 4.67
CA ILE A 80 -20.70 -1.27 5.09
C ILE A 80 -21.58 -2.35 5.71
N SER A 81 -22.07 -3.27 4.88
CA SER A 81 -22.71 -4.48 5.37
C SER A 81 -21.76 -5.19 6.31
N ALA A 82 -22.30 -5.83 7.34
CA ALA A 82 -21.53 -6.66 8.26
C ALA A 82 -20.90 -7.84 7.52
N ASN A 83 -19.80 -7.60 6.80
CA ASN A 83 -18.85 -8.64 6.46
C ASN A 83 -18.17 -8.97 7.78
N GLU A 84 -18.74 -9.95 8.51
CA GLU A 84 -18.21 -10.45 9.77
C GLU A 84 -16.72 -10.81 9.67
N ASP A 85 -16.29 -11.19 8.46
CA ASP A 85 -14.90 -11.45 8.14
C ASP A 85 -14.00 -10.22 8.33
N LEU A 86 -14.40 -9.02 7.87
CA LEU A 86 -13.53 -7.83 7.87
C LEU A 86 -13.22 -7.33 9.29
N GLU A 87 -14.18 -7.44 10.23
CA GLU A 87 -13.96 -7.08 11.63
C GLU A 87 -12.80 -7.84 12.26
N ASN A 88 -12.57 -9.10 11.85
CA ASN A 88 -11.49 -9.93 12.36
C ASN A 88 -10.10 -9.49 11.86
N TYR A 89 -10.04 -8.73 10.77
CA TYR A 89 -8.81 -8.16 10.23
C TYR A 89 -8.50 -6.76 10.76
N MET A 90 -9.42 -6.13 11.49
CA MET A 90 -9.21 -4.79 12.05
C MET A 90 -8.47 -4.88 13.38
N TYR A 91 -7.19 -4.52 13.37
CA TYR A 91 -6.33 -4.50 14.57
C TYR A 91 -5.26 -3.42 14.45
N ASN A 92 -4.74 -2.99 15.60
CA ASN A 92 -3.63 -2.04 15.63
C ASN A 92 -2.36 -2.74 15.12
N ILE A 93 -1.80 -2.25 14.01
CA ILE A 93 -0.54 -2.73 13.45
C ILE A 93 0.61 -2.11 14.25
N ASP A 94 1.63 -2.91 14.53
CA ASP A 94 2.86 -2.44 15.15
C ASP A 94 3.48 -1.27 14.35
N PRO A 95 3.95 -0.19 15.00
CA PRO A 95 4.49 0.97 14.29
C PRO A 95 5.63 0.64 13.31
N GLU A 96 6.53 -0.29 13.66
CA GLU A 96 7.65 -0.65 12.78
C GLU A 96 7.16 -1.41 11.55
N ILE A 97 6.21 -2.33 11.75
CA ILE A 97 5.56 -3.06 10.65
C ILE A 97 4.77 -2.10 9.75
N LEU A 98 4.06 -1.12 10.33
CA LEU A 98 3.31 -0.14 9.56
C LEU A 98 4.22 0.73 8.69
N ASN A 99 5.37 1.17 9.23
CA ASN A 99 6.37 1.93 8.45
C ASN A 99 6.90 1.10 7.27
N ASN A 100 7.10 -0.20 7.46
CA ASN A 100 7.49 -1.11 6.38
C ASN A 100 6.38 -1.20 5.31
N MET A 101 5.12 -1.33 5.73
CA MET A 101 3.98 -1.32 4.81
C MET A 101 3.85 0.01 4.04
N GLU A 102 4.09 1.15 4.68
CA GLU A 102 4.07 2.48 4.03
C GLU A 102 5.15 2.59 2.94
N LEU A 103 6.37 2.11 3.21
CA LEU A 103 7.43 2.06 2.20
C LEU A 103 7.03 1.19 1.00
N LEU A 104 6.47 0.01 1.24
CA LEU A 104 5.96 -0.84 0.17
C LEU A 104 4.82 -0.18 -0.62
N TYR A 105 3.89 0.47 0.06
CA TYR A 105 2.79 1.18 -0.59
C TYR A 105 3.32 2.28 -1.52
N ASP A 106 4.26 3.09 -1.05
CA ASP A 106 4.86 4.15 -1.86
C ASP A 106 5.63 3.57 -3.05
N LEU A 107 6.35 2.47 -2.86
CA LEU A 107 7.05 1.77 -3.94
C LEU A 107 6.10 1.34 -5.06
N TYR A 108 5.00 0.68 -4.72
CA TYR A 108 4.01 0.27 -5.72
C TYR A 108 3.22 1.45 -6.31
N ASP A 109 2.98 2.53 -5.56
CA ASP A 109 2.34 3.74 -6.09
C ASP A 109 3.20 4.40 -7.17
N ASN A 110 4.52 4.52 -6.92
CA ASN A 110 5.46 5.04 -7.91
C ASN A 110 5.60 4.09 -9.11
N ASP A 111 5.69 2.77 -8.91
CA ASP A 111 5.74 1.78 -10.00
C ASP A 111 4.50 1.86 -10.91
N ARG A 112 3.31 2.01 -10.32
CA ARG A 112 2.07 2.15 -11.11
C ARG A 112 2.06 3.40 -11.97
N LYS A 113 2.57 4.52 -11.44
CA LYS A 113 2.68 5.78 -12.18
C LYS A 113 3.62 5.66 -13.38
N ILE A 114 4.77 5.02 -13.16
CA ILE A 114 5.72 4.67 -14.23
C ILE A 114 5.04 3.80 -15.29
N LEU A 115 4.34 2.74 -14.88
CA LEU A 115 3.62 1.85 -15.81
C LEU A 115 2.58 2.61 -16.65
N ASN A 116 1.81 3.50 -16.02
CA ASN A 116 0.80 4.30 -16.71
C ASN A 116 1.44 5.23 -17.74
N MET A 117 2.56 5.87 -17.41
CA MET A 117 3.32 6.71 -18.36
C MET A 117 3.91 5.93 -19.53
N LEU A 118 4.32 4.68 -19.30
CA LEU A 118 4.87 3.80 -20.33
C LEU A 118 3.80 3.21 -21.26
N LEU A 119 2.64 2.82 -20.71
CA LEU A 119 1.58 2.15 -21.48
C LEU A 119 0.56 3.11 -22.09
N ASN A 120 0.23 4.20 -21.38
CA ASN A 120 -0.82 5.14 -21.77
C ASN A 120 -0.29 6.58 -21.76
N PRO A 121 0.76 6.88 -22.55
CA PRO A 121 1.44 8.16 -22.46
C PRO A 121 0.49 9.35 -22.68
N ASP A 122 -0.43 9.23 -23.63
CA ASP A 122 -1.36 10.32 -23.99
C ASP A 122 -2.46 10.57 -22.94
N GLU A 123 -2.70 9.63 -22.02
CA GLU A 123 -3.67 9.74 -20.93
C GLU A 123 -3.01 10.06 -19.57
N SER A 124 -1.68 9.98 -19.49
CA SER A 124 -0.92 10.16 -18.26
C SER A 124 -0.87 11.64 -17.83
N LYS A 125 -1.97 12.11 -17.20
CA LYS A 125 -2.05 13.42 -16.53
C LYS A 125 -1.62 13.35 -15.06
N GLU A 126 -0.58 12.58 -14.77
CA GLU A 126 -0.16 12.32 -13.39
C GLU A 126 0.63 13.50 -12.82
N ASP A 127 -0.06 14.38 -12.11
CA ASP A 127 0.46 15.46 -11.25
C ASP A 127 1.54 16.37 -11.89
N ASN A 128 1.65 16.38 -13.22
CA ASN A 128 2.66 17.08 -14.03
C ASN A 128 4.13 16.72 -13.71
N ASN A 129 4.39 15.68 -12.93
CA ASN A 129 5.75 15.26 -12.62
C ASN A 129 6.33 14.46 -13.79
N PRO A 130 7.63 14.62 -14.12
CA PRO A 130 8.28 13.78 -15.10
C PRO A 130 8.43 12.34 -14.57
N CYS A 131 8.50 11.35 -15.46
CA CYS A 131 8.67 9.95 -15.06
C CYS A 131 9.92 9.73 -14.19
N SER A 132 10.98 10.52 -14.42
CA SER A 132 12.20 10.49 -13.62
C SER A 132 11.98 10.76 -12.13
N PHE A 133 10.95 11.54 -11.77
CA PHE A 133 10.58 11.77 -10.37
C PHE A 133 10.13 10.47 -9.70
N TYR A 134 9.27 9.71 -10.37
CA TYR A 134 8.74 8.45 -9.82
C TYR A 134 9.82 7.36 -9.80
N THR A 135 10.67 7.28 -10.82
CA THR A 135 11.78 6.30 -10.82
C THR A 135 12.80 6.62 -9.73
N GLN A 136 13.15 7.89 -9.52
CA GLN A 136 14.01 8.30 -8.42
C GLN A 136 13.39 7.95 -7.05
N ASN A 137 12.10 8.23 -6.84
CA ASN A 137 11.42 7.86 -5.60
C ASN A 137 11.40 6.35 -5.37
N CYS A 138 11.22 5.53 -6.42
CA CYS A 138 11.35 4.09 -6.32
C CYS A 138 12.74 3.67 -5.81
N HIS A 139 13.81 4.26 -6.36
CA HIS A 139 15.18 3.95 -5.92
C HIS A 139 15.41 4.33 -4.46
N GLU A 140 15.11 5.58 -4.09
CA GLU A 140 15.34 6.10 -2.74
C GLU A 140 14.57 5.29 -1.68
N LYS A 141 13.29 5.00 -1.92
CA LYS A 141 12.48 4.22 -0.99
C LYS A 141 12.82 2.74 -0.98
N TYR A 142 13.30 2.18 -2.09
CA TYR A 142 13.74 0.79 -2.12
C TYR A 142 15.02 0.63 -1.30
N ASP A 143 15.97 1.56 -1.42
CA ASP A 143 17.18 1.58 -0.60
C ASP A 143 16.84 1.76 0.90
N GLU A 144 15.90 2.66 1.22
CA GLU A 144 15.41 2.82 2.58
C GLU A 144 14.79 1.52 3.13
N ALA A 145 13.90 0.89 2.35
CA ALA A 145 13.22 -0.34 2.74
C ALA A 145 14.18 -1.52 2.93
N ILE A 146 15.16 -1.64 2.04
CA ILE A 146 16.20 -2.68 2.12
C ILE A 146 17.05 -2.54 3.39
N ASN A 147 17.40 -1.31 3.78
CA ASN A 147 18.16 -1.06 5.00
C ASN A 147 17.39 -1.40 6.29
N ARG A 148 16.07 -1.57 6.20
CA ARG A 148 15.20 -1.96 7.33
C ARG A 148 14.98 -3.47 7.43
N CYS A 149 15.42 -4.27 6.45
CA CYS A 149 15.27 -5.73 6.51
C CYS A 149 16.21 -6.35 7.54
N TYR A 150 15.67 -7.19 8.43
CA TYR A 150 16.46 -7.90 9.45
C TYR A 150 17.10 -9.20 8.94
N GLY A 151 16.84 -9.58 7.69
CA GLY A 151 17.47 -10.72 7.01
C GLY A 151 16.55 -11.39 5.97
N ILE A 152 17.00 -12.49 5.38
CA ILE A 152 16.34 -13.11 4.20
C ILE A 152 14.99 -13.75 4.47
N TYR A 153 14.72 -14.05 5.73
CA TYR A 153 13.49 -14.72 6.16
C TYR A 153 12.42 -13.72 6.60
N ASP A 154 12.78 -12.44 6.65
CA ASP A 154 11.88 -11.34 6.89
C ASP A 154 10.80 -11.32 5.79
N GLU A 155 9.53 -11.33 6.20
CA GLU A 155 8.40 -11.24 5.27
C GLU A 155 8.46 -9.94 4.46
N PHE A 156 8.96 -8.86 5.07
CA PHE A 156 9.17 -7.58 4.38
C PHE A 156 10.21 -7.71 3.26
N TYR A 157 11.30 -8.44 3.51
CA TYR A 157 12.31 -8.69 2.47
C TYR A 157 11.75 -9.50 1.29
N LYS A 158 10.89 -10.50 1.56
CA LYS A 158 10.22 -11.26 0.50
C LYS A 158 9.30 -10.35 -0.34
N ALA A 159 8.52 -9.50 0.32
CA ALA A 159 7.67 -8.53 -0.37
C ALA A 159 8.50 -7.53 -1.23
N LEU A 160 9.68 -7.10 -0.77
CA LEU A 160 10.57 -6.24 -1.56
C LEU A 160 11.16 -6.98 -2.78
N LYS A 161 11.43 -8.28 -2.67
CA LYS A 161 11.84 -9.08 -3.84
C LYS A 161 10.73 -9.19 -4.88
N ASP A 162 9.51 -9.42 -4.43
CA ASP A 162 8.33 -9.49 -5.31
C ASP A 162 8.10 -8.13 -5.99
N PHE A 163 8.18 -7.04 -5.21
CA PHE A 163 8.13 -5.69 -5.74
C PHE A 163 9.22 -5.46 -6.80
N LYS A 164 10.49 -5.78 -6.50
CA LYS A 164 11.60 -5.61 -7.47
C LYS A 164 11.34 -6.38 -8.76
N SER A 165 10.82 -7.61 -8.67
CA SER A 165 10.45 -8.40 -9.84
C SER A 165 9.34 -7.72 -10.65
N SER A 166 8.32 -7.19 -9.98
CA SER A 166 7.24 -6.41 -10.62
C SER A 166 7.78 -5.16 -11.30
N TYR A 167 8.60 -4.38 -10.61
CA TYR A 167 9.22 -3.16 -11.14
C TYR A 167 10.08 -3.43 -12.38
N ASN A 168 10.90 -4.50 -12.34
CA ASN A 168 11.70 -4.91 -13.50
C ASN A 168 10.83 -5.29 -14.70
N TYR A 169 9.64 -5.86 -14.46
CA TYR A 169 8.67 -6.11 -15.51
C TYR A 169 8.03 -4.81 -16.02
N THR A 170 7.63 -3.91 -15.12
CA THR A 170 7.03 -2.60 -15.44
C THR A 170 7.95 -1.77 -16.32
N ILE A 171 9.21 -1.61 -15.94
CA ILE A 171 10.12 -0.65 -16.57
C ILE A 171 10.49 -1.00 -18.03
N VAL A 172 10.26 -2.26 -18.43
CA VAL A 172 10.43 -2.74 -19.81
C VAL A 172 9.12 -2.73 -20.62
N GLN A 173 7.98 -2.36 -20.03
CA GLN A 173 6.71 -2.21 -20.76
C GLN A 173 6.68 -0.95 -21.61
N GLY A 174 5.83 -0.92 -22.64
CA GLY A 174 5.64 0.22 -23.54
C GLY A 174 6.61 0.21 -24.72
N GLU A 175 6.07 0.40 -25.93
CA GLU A 175 6.85 0.41 -27.19
C GLU A 175 7.78 1.64 -27.27
N GLU A 176 7.31 2.79 -26.79
CA GLU A 176 8.05 4.05 -26.76
C GLU A 176 8.23 4.52 -25.31
N ASP A 177 9.42 5.01 -24.97
CA ASP A 177 9.67 5.67 -23.68
C ASP A 177 9.60 7.19 -23.81
N ARG A 178 8.40 7.71 -24.13
CA ARG A 178 8.18 9.14 -24.41
C ARG A 178 8.58 10.05 -23.25
N TYR A 179 8.43 9.56 -22.02
CA TYR A 179 8.73 10.28 -20.79
C TYR A 179 10.13 10.00 -20.24
N ASN A 180 10.94 9.23 -20.97
CA ASN A 180 12.31 8.88 -20.58
C ASN A 180 12.38 8.26 -19.17
N CYS A 181 11.41 7.40 -18.84
CA CYS A 181 11.36 6.62 -17.60
C CYS A 181 12.61 5.78 -17.41
N ARG A 182 13.16 5.23 -18.50
CA ARG A 182 14.36 4.38 -18.47
C ARG A 182 15.63 5.22 -18.46
N GLY A 183 15.55 6.54 -18.62
CA GLY A 183 16.69 7.44 -18.58
C GLY A 183 17.85 6.95 -19.45
N ASN A 184 19.07 6.97 -18.89
CA ASN A 184 20.31 6.68 -19.62
C ASN A 184 21.21 5.68 -18.88
N ILE A 185 20.65 4.61 -18.27
CA ILE A 185 21.32 3.35 -17.77
C ILE A 185 21.14 3.00 -16.26
N ASN A 186 20.52 3.81 -15.39
CA ASN A 186 20.36 3.46 -13.95
C ASN A 186 18.91 3.26 -13.45
N PHE A 187 17.99 2.81 -14.31
CA PHE A 187 16.59 2.66 -13.92
C PHE A 187 16.30 1.39 -13.12
N LEU A 188 17.10 0.33 -13.25
CA LEU A 188 16.89 -0.92 -12.50
C LEU A 188 17.23 -0.73 -11.02
N LEU A 189 16.39 -1.29 -10.15
CA LEU A 189 16.64 -1.27 -8.71
C LEU A 189 17.86 -2.12 -8.34
N PRO A 190 18.66 -1.69 -7.34
CA PRO A 190 19.90 -2.37 -6.97
C PRO A 190 19.66 -3.82 -6.54
N GLU A 191 20.61 -4.69 -6.86
CA GLU A 191 20.65 -6.03 -6.29
C GLU A 191 21.02 -5.96 -4.81
N TYR A 192 20.20 -6.59 -3.98
CA TYR A 192 20.49 -6.74 -2.57
C TYR A 192 20.71 -8.22 -2.27
N ASP A 193 21.96 -8.57 -2.01
CA ASP A 193 22.34 -9.87 -1.49
C ASP A 193 22.49 -9.80 0.05
N PRO A 194 21.49 -10.29 0.79
CA PRO A 194 21.49 -10.28 2.25
C PRO A 194 22.52 -11.24 2.88
N VAL A 195 23.21 -12.06 2.09
CA VAL A 195 24.26 -12.96 2.61
C VAL A 195 25.43 -12.17 3.21
N LEU A 196 25.70 -10.94 2.76
CA LEU A 196 26.87 -10.17 3.18
C LEU A 196 26.75 -9.49 4.56
N GLN A 197 25.56 -9.38 5.15
CA GLN A 197 25.38 -8.71 6.46
C GLN A 197 25.15 -9.66 7.64
N ARG A 198 25.07 -10.99 7.41
CA ARG A 198 24.89 -12.00 8.47
C ARG A 198 26.02 -12.09 9.49
N GLU A 199 27.18 -11.51 9.24
CA GLU A 199 28.25 -11.45 10.24
C GLU A 199 28.05 -10.33 11.27
N LYS A 200 27.22 -9.30 11.00
CA LYS A 200 27.01 -8.17 11.93
C LYS A 200 25.74 -8.29 12.78
N THR A 201 24.69 -8.96 12.31
CA THR A 201 23.36 -8.94 12.97
C THR A 201 22.99 -10.26 13.66
N LYS A 202 23.94 -11.17 13.89
CA LYS A 202 23.68 -12.47 14.56
C LYS A 202 23.43 -12.36 16.07
N ILE A 203 23.30 -11.16 16.63
CA ILE A 203 23.22 -10.93 18.09
C ILE A 203 21.89 -10.34 18.58
N MET A 204 20.94 -9.93 17.72
CA MET A 204 19.67 -9.39 18.23
C MET A 204 18.42 -10.12 17.72
N LEU A 205 17.91 -10.94 18.64
CA LEU A 205 16.50 -11.19 18.96
C LEU A 205 15.72 -12.24 18.14
N ILE A 206 15.63 -13.40 18.80
CA ILE A 206 14.50 -14.32 18.77
C ILE A 206 13.26 -13.58 19.28
N GLN A 207 12.24 -13.42 18.43
CA GLN A 207 10.78 -13.51 18.71
C GLN A 207 9.98 -12.70 17.68
N GLY A 208 8.95 -13.31 17.08
CA GLY A 208 7.86 -12.53 16.46
C GLY A 208 7.13 -13.19 15.29
N SER A 209 5.99 -13.80 15.61
CA SER A 209 4.79 -14.07 14.78
C SER A 209 4.88 -14.15 13.24
N THR A 210 4.51 -15.31 12.72
CA THR A 210 4.06 -15.55 11.34
C THR A 210 2.75 -14.79 11.05
N SER A 211 2.70 -13.90 10.05
CA SER A 211 1.40 -13.39 9.56
C SER A 211 1.48 -12.69 8.19
N PHE A 212 1.13 -13.45 7.15
CA PHE A 212 0.27 -13.08 6.00
C PHE A 212 0.58 -11.84 5.13
N LEU A 213 1.81 -11.30 5.12
CA LEU A 213 2.14 -10.15 4.26
C LEU A 213 2.11 -10.41 2.73
N MET A 214 2.04 -11.67 2.29
CA MET A 214 2.37 -12.08 0.91
C MET A 214 1.25 -11.97 -0.14
N LEU A 215 0.10 -11.36 0.15
CA LEU A 215 -1.02 -11.27 -0.81
C LEU A 215 -1.51 -9.84 -1.12
N ILE A 216 -0.89 -8.81 -0.55
CA ILE A 216 -1.60 -7.57 -0.22
C ILE A 216 -1.48 -6.45 -1.27
N LEU A 217 -0.52 -6.45 -2.19
CA LEU A 217 -0.17 -5.17 -2.87
C LEU A 217 -0.47 -5.06 -4.37
N THR A 218 -0.93 -6.12 -5.06
CA THR A 218 -1.25 -6.01 -6.49
C THR A 218 -2.70 -5.59 -6.78
N PHE A 219 -3.64 -5.85 -5.87
CA PHE A 219 -5.08 -5.58 -6.08
C PHE A 219 -5.57 -4.19 -5.59
N PRO A 220 -5.09 -3.62 -4.46
CA PRO A 220 -5.58 -2.34 -3.97
C PRO A 220 -5.26 -1.09 -4.82
N LEU A 221 -4.38 -1.22 -5.82
CA LEU A 221 -3.92 -0.08 -6.62
C LEU A 221 -4.73 0.12 -7.91
N ILE A 222 -5.61 -0.82 -8.26
CA ILE A 222 -6.62 -0.63 -9.31
C ILE A 222 -7.61 0.48 -8.90
N TYR A 223 -7.82 0.69 -7.60
CA TYR A 223 -8.81 1.64 -7.05
C TYR A 223 -8.39 3.12 -7.14
N LYS A 224 -7.08 3.42 -7.09
CA LYS A 224 -6.60 4.82 -7.21
C LYS A 224 -6.84 5.38 -8.62
N VAL A 225 -6.77 4.53 -9.65
CA VAL A 225 -7.09 4.87 -11.06
C VAL A 225 -8.58 5.16 -11.24
N LYS A 226 -9.47 4.37 -10.62
CA LYS A 226 -10.93 4.61 -10.69
C LYS A 226 -11.37 5.93 -10.02
N LYS A 227 -10.70 6.35 -8.94
CA LYS A 227 -11.01 7.62 -8.24
C LYS A 227 -10.73 8.86 -9.11
N ILE A 228 -9.75 8.81 -10.02
CA ILE A 228 -9.47 9.91 -10.96
C ILE A 228 -10.56 10.03 -12.04
N ILE A 229 -11.20 8.90 -12.39
CA ILE A 229 -12.27 8.84 -13.40
C ILE A 229 -13.59 9.31 -12.79
N LEU A 230 -13.95 8.86 -11.58
CA LEU A 230 -15.23 9.17 -10.93
C LEU A 230 -15.34 10.60 -10.33
N ILE A 231 -14.24 11.35 -10.24
CA ILE A 231 -14.27 12.77 -9.81
C ILE A 231 -14.40 13.73 -11.01
N LYS A 232 -14.30 13.22 -12.25
CA LYS A 232 -14.38 14.01 -13.48
C LYS A 232 -15.74 13.96 -14.19
N ASP A 233 -16.67 13.13 -13.70
CA ASP A 233 -18.07 13.07 -14.14
C ASP A 233 -19.00 13.62 -13.05
#